data_AF-A0A542IQI0-F1
#
_entry.id   AF-A0A542IQI0-F1
#
_cell.length_a   1.000
_cell.length_b   1.000
_cell.length_c   1.000
_cell.angle_alpha   90.00
_cell.angle_beta   90.00
_cell.angle_gamma   90.00
#
_symmetry.space_group_name_H-M   'P 1'
#
loop_
_entity.id
_entity.type
_entity.pdbx_description
1 polymer ?
#
loop_
_entity_poly.entity_id
_entity_poly.type
_entity_poly.pdbx_seq_one_letter_code
_entity_poly.pdbx_strand_id
1 'polypeptide(L)'
;MGHWDSQHGEIVLPSAEFAAVRQAVQKATHEHRSKVFGETQAFWKGLTRKEQTDPSAHTAALRQYTDAKHKELYAFQDRSSWNRPAKPPFTEEFLDDVEWRLGLPRDGKPARVLKSDLPFPTNRTTSFPAGQEGSVSFDKDSSTVRWSTSENRGATDRAHDSVAGTAFFDRLKTVKWTRNTGGVIMGNNEYAADEGQGDSCHVSYGPIGAATEPSSCQEYTDSKGNRVGRAELNKLQQELWDAQRKLQNRMAKATAAAGRGKTTAASNRGSFASYQHAEPTIRLGGRY
;
A
#
# COMPACT_ATOMS: atom_id res chain seq x y z
N MET A 1 11.93 -6.53 -11.95
CA MET A 1 11.24 -6.31 -10.66
C MET A 1 10.55 -7.61 -10.33
N GLY A 2 10.67 -8.10 -9.10
CA GLY A 2 9.89 -9.26 -8.65
C GLY A 2 8.41 -8.91 -8.65
N HIS A 3 7.56 -9.87 -9.00
CA HIS A 3 6.13 -9.78 -8.79
C HIS A 3 5.86 -10.01 -7.30
N TRP A 4 5.05 -9.15 -6.68
CA TRP A 4 4.66 -9.27 -5.27
C TRP A 4 3.18 -9.63 -5.21
N ASP A 5 2.88 -10.77 -4.63
CA ASP A 5 1.49 -11.26 -4.53
C ASP A 5 0.78 -10.65 -3.31
N SER A 6 1.53 -10.28 -2.27
CA SER A 6 1.01 -9.52 -1.13
C SER A 6 1.97 -8.42 -0.68
N GLN A 7 1.42 -7.39 -0.06
CA GLN A 7 2.14 -6.28 0.56
C GLN A 7 1.44 -5.86 1.83
N HIS A 8 2.21 -5.55 2.86
CA HIS A 8 1.69 -4.95 4.06
C HIS A 8 2.73 -4.06 4.72
N GLY A 9 2.30 -3.03 5.41
CA GLY A 9 3.22 -2.15 6.09
C GLY A 9 2.54 -1.08 6.90
N GLU A 10 3.30 -0.51 7.81
CA GLU A 10 2.90 0.63 8.62
C GLU A 10 3.83 1.82 8.33
N ILE A 11 3.24 2.99 8.17
CA ILE A 11 3.94 4.24 7.94
C ILE A 11 3.44 5.27 8.96
N VAL A 12 4.32 5.71 9.85
CA VAL A 12 4.06 6.80 10.77
C VAL A 12 4.23 8.12 10.02
N LEU A 13 3.16 8.90 9.86
CA LEU A 13 3.20 10.18 9.18
C LEU A 13 3.49 11.32 10.17
N PRO A 14 4.17 12.39 9.74
CA PRO A 14 4.17 13.65 10.48
C PRO A 14 2.74 14.14 10.71
N SER A 15 2.41 14.63 11.91
CA SER A 15 1.03 14.99 12.26
C SER A 15 0.39 16.01 11.30
N ALA A 16 1.19 16.94 10.76
CA ALA A 16 0.74 17.91 9.76
C ALA A 16 0.40 17.27 8.41
N GLU A 17 1.10 16.20 8.02
CA GLU A 17 0.91 15.52 6.74
C GLU A 17 -0.14 14.42 6.82
N PHE A 18 -0.39 13.84 8.01
CA PHE A 18 -1.40 12.80 8.20
C PHE A 18 -2.78 13.21 7.68
N ALA A 19 -3.25 14.39 8.08
CA ALA A 19 -4.54 14.91 7.64
C ALA A 19 -4.58 15.14 6.11
N ALA A 20 -3.49 15.64 5.54
CA ALA A 20 -3.38 15.91 4.11
C ALA A 20 -3.38 14.62 3.27
N VAL A 21 -2.66 13.58 3.69
CA VAL A 21 -2.67 12.26 3.04
C VAL A 21 -4.07 11.65 3.06
N ARG A 22 -4.71 11.64 4.24
CA ARG A 22 -6.08 11.12 4.37
C ARG A 22 -7.08 11.89 3.51
N GLN A 23 -7.02 13.23 3.51
CA GLN A 23 -7.90 14.06 2.70
C GLN A 23 -7.70 13.84 1.19
N ALA A 24 -6.46 13.61 0.74
CA ALA A 24 -6.18 13.30 -0.65
C ALA A 24 -6.85 11.99 -1.09
N VAL A 25 -6.69 10.92 -0.28
CA VAL A 25 -7.36 9.63 -0.53
C VAL A 25 -8.88 9.78 -0.48
N GLN A 26 -9.41 10.42 0.57
CA GLN A 26 -10.85 10.67 0.72
C GLN A 26 -11.43 11.43 -0.48
N LYS A 27 -10.75 12.48 -0.94
CA LYS A 27 -11.17 13.28 -2.10
C LYS A 27 -11.19 12.43 -3.37
N ALA A 28 -10.12 11.70 -3.65
CA ALA A 28 -10.01 10.85 -4.83
C ALA A 28 -11.13 9.78 -4.85
N THR A 29 -11.34 9.08 -3.74
CA THR A 29 -12.44 8.11 -3.61
C THR A 29 -13.82 8.75 -3.77
N HIS A 30 -14.04 9.94 -3.20
CA HIS A 30 -15.30 10.66 -3.36
C HIS A 30 -15.57 11.06 -4.82
N GLU A 31 -14.56 11.57 -5.51
CA GLU A 31 -14.65 11.94 -6.93
C GLU A 31 -14.95 10.72 -7.80
N HIS A 32 -14.26 9.60 -7.56
CA HIS A 32 -14.53 8.33 -8.23
C HIS A 32 -15.97 7.86 -8.03
N ARG A 33 -16.45 7.79 -6.77
CA ARG A 33 -17.83 7.39 -6.46
C ARG A 33 -18.85 8.36 -7.08
N SER A 34 -18.53 9.64 -7.20
CA SER A 34 -19.37 10.62 -7.88
C SER A 34 -19.47 10.35 -9.38
N LYS A 35 -18.36 9.99 -10.04
CA LYS A 35 -18.34 9.58 -11.46
C LYS A 35 -19.13 8.30 -11.67
N VAL A 36 -18.90 7.27 -10.85
CA VAL A 36 -19.65 5.99 -10.90
C VAL A 36 -21.14 6.27 -10.76
N PHE A 37 -21.54 7.06 -9.75
CA PHE A 37 -22.93 7.44 -9.57
C PHE A 37 -23.48 8.15 -10.82
N GLY A 38 -22.79 9.16 -11.34
CA GLY A 38 -23.18 9.87 -12.57
C GLY A 38 -23.42 8.92 -13.74
N GLU A 39 -22.54 7.97 -13.96
CA GLU A 39 -22.63 6.99 -15.04
C GLU A 39 -23.83 6.04 -14.86
N THR A 40 -24.06 5.53 -13.64
CA THR A 40 -25.24 4.70 -13.35
C THR A 40 -26.55 5.46 -13.58
N GLN A 41 -26.58 6.76 -13.28
CA GLN A 41 -27.75 7.61 -13.56
C GLN A 41 -27.94 7.83 -15.06
N ALA A 42 -26.85 8.00 -15.81
CA ALA A 42 -26.89 8.16 -17.26
C ALA A 42 -27.43 6.90 -17.94
N PHE A 43 -26.91 5.72 -17.55
CA PHE A 43 -27.43 4.42 -18.02
C PHE A 43 -28.92 4.28 -17.73
N TRP A 44 -29.35 4.48 -16.47
CA TRP A 44 -30.76 4.32 -16.09
C TRP A 44 -31.71 5.24 -16.87
N LYS A 45 -31.29 6.50 -17.13
CA LYS A 45 -32.06 7.45 -17.94
C LYS A 45 -32.16 7.04 -19.40
N GLY A 46 -31.17 6.32 -19.93
CA GLY A 46 -31.15 5.82 -21.29
C GLY A 46 -32.03 4.59 -21.52
N LEU A 47 -32.43 3.89 -20.45
CA LEU A 47 -33.29 2.71 -20.55
C LEU A 47 -34.71 3.06 -20.97
N THR A 48 -35.27 2.21 -21.83
CA THR A 48 -36.70 2.20 -22.16
C THR A 48 -37.53 1.73 -20.97
N ARG A 49 -38.86 1.95 -21.04
CA ARG A 49 -39.77 1.47 -19.99
C ARG A 49 -39.70 -0.04 -19.80
N LYS A 50 -39.54 -0.81 -20.89
CA LYS A 50 -39.43 -2.27 -20.84
C LYS A 50 -38.18 -2.68 -20.08
N GLU A 51 -37.03 -2.12 -20.43
CA GLU A 51 -35.74 -2.42 -19.78
C GLU A 51 -35.70 -2.00 -18.31
N GLN A 52 -36.46 -0.97 -17.90
CA GLN A 52 -36.58 -0.60 -16.49
C GLN A 52 -37.44 -1.56 -15.66
N THR A 53 -38.29 -2.39 -16.30
CA THR A 53 -39.27 -3.24 -15.59
C THR A 53 -39.02 -4.73 -15.74
N ASP A 54 -38.48 -5.17 -16.88
CA ASP A 54 -38.23 -6.57 -17.20
C ASP A 54 -36.76 -6.91 -16.92
N PRO A 55 -36.47 -7.84 -15.98
CA PRO A 55 -35.11 -8.25 -15.66
C PRO A 55 -34.31 -8.74 -16.87
N SER A 56 -34.95 -9.47 -17.80
CA SER A 56 -34.25 -10.04 -18.95
C SER A 56 -33.80 -8.95 -19.94
N ALA A 57 -34.68 -8.00 -20.25
CA ALA A 57 -34.36 -6.83 -21.05
C ALA A 57 -33.29 -5.95 -20.38
N HIS A 58 -33.37 -5.76 -19.06
CA HIS A 58 -32.35 -5.02 -18.32
C HIS A 58 -30.96 -5.65 -18.43
N THR A 59 -30.84 -6.96 -18.20
CA THR A 59 -29.56 -7.67 -18.31
C THR A 59 -28.98 -7.59 -19.72
N ALA A 60 -29.82 -7.66 -20.77
CA ALA A 60 -29.38 -7.48 -22.14
C ALA A 60 -28.85 -6.06 -22.41
N ALA A 61 -29.57 -5.03 -21.93
CA ALA A 61 -29.15 -3.64 -22.06
C ALA A 61 -27.85 -3.35 -21.27
N LEU A 62 -27.74 -3.88 -20.05
CA LEU A 62 -26.54 -3.76 -19.23
C LEU A 62 -25.34 -4.40 -19.93
N ARG A 63 -25.47 -5.63 -20.42
CA ARG A 63 -24.42 -6.34 -21.14
C ARG A 63 -23.97 -5.57 -22.38
N GLN A 64 -24.91 -5.08 -23.19
CA GLN A 64 -24.56 -4.28 -24.37
C GLN A 64 -23.78 -3.01 -23.99
N TYR A 65 -24.19 -2.35 -22.90
CA TYR A 65 -23.54 -1.16 -22.39
C TYR A 65 -22.13 -1.45 -21.86
N THR A 66 -21.95 -2.50 -21.04
CA THR A 66 -20.64 -2.88 -20.49
C THR A 66 -19.71 -3.42 -21.58
N ASP A 67 -20.19 -4.27 -22.49
CA ASP A 67 -19.41 -4.78 -23.63
C ASP A 67 -18.82 -3.64 -24.49
N ALA A 68 -19.61 -2.59 -24.73
CA ALA A 68 -19.15 -1.42 -25.48
C ALA A 68 -18.02 -0.66 -24.74
N LYS A 69 -18.12 -0.51 -23.41
CA LYS A 69 -17.11 0.14 -22.58
C LYS A 69 -15.84 -0.71 -22.43
N HIS A 70 -15.97 -2.02 -22.23
CA HIS A 70 -14.83 -2.94 -22.23
C HIS A 70 -14.11 -2.92 -23.58
N LYS A 71 -14.85 -2.89 -24.69
CA LYS A 71 -14.25 -2.75 -26.02
C LYS A 71 -13.45 -1.45 -26.16
N GLU A 72 -13.95 -0.33 -25.64
CA GLU A 72 -13.21 0.94 -25.60
C GLU A 72 -11.94 0.84 -24.74
N LEU A 73 -12.03 0.19 -23.57
CA LEU A 73 -10.92 -0.04 -22.66
C LEU A 73 -9.82 -0.93 -23.26
N TYR A 74 -10.18 -2.08 -23.81
CA TYR A 74 -9.22 -3.06 -24.35
C TYR A 74 -8.66 -2.65 -25.71
N ALA A 75 -9.38 -1.85 -26.50
CA ALA A 75 -8.84 -1.28 -27.73
C ALA A 75 -7.57 -0.42 -27.48
N PHE A 76 -7.44 0.14 -26.27
CA PHE A 76 -6.22 0.82 -25.83
C PHE A 76 -5.10 -0.17 -25.47
N GLN A 77 -5.42 -1.27 -24.79
CA GLN A 77 -4.42 -2.21 -24.27
C GLN A 77 -3.77 -3.05 -25.38
N ASP A 78 -4.58 -3.59 -26.30
CA ASP A 78 -4.16 -4.62 -27.27
C ASP A 78 -3.32 -4.12 -28.45
N ARG A 79 -3.19 -2.80 -28.64
CA ARG A 79 -2.47 -2.24 -29.78
C ARG A 79 -1.01 -1.95 -29.49
N SER A 80 -0.17 -2.21 -30.49
CA SER A 80 1.23 -1.76 -30.53
C SER A 80 1.33 -0.26 -30.25
N SER A 81 2.39 0.15 -29.55
CA SER A 81 2.60 1.52 -29.05
C SER A 81 2.51 2.59 -30.15
N TRP A 82 2.80 2.23 -31.40
CA TRP A 82 2.80 3.14 -32.55
C TRP A 82 1.40 3.54 -33.06
N ASN A 83 0.33 2.82 -32.70
CA ASN A 83 -1.05 3.07 -33.14
C ASN A 83 -2.07 2.94 -31.99
N ARG A 84 -1.64 3.28 -30.77
CA ARG A 84 -2.47 3.19 -29.58
C ARG A 84 -3.51 4.34 -29.61
N PRO A 85 -4.81 4.06 -29.47
CA PRO A 85 -5.80 5.13 -29.32
C PRO A 85 -5.51 5.94 -28.05
N ALA A 86 -6.19 7.07 -27.89
CA ALA A 86 -6.12 7.80 -26.62
C ALA A 86 -6.56 6.88 -25.47
N LYS A 87 -5.88 6.97 -24.33
CA LYS A 87 -6.30 6.25 -23.12
C LYS A 87 -7.73 6.68 -22.78
N PRO A 88 -8.67 5.75 -22.57
CA PRO A 88 -10.04 6.11 -22.21
C PRO A 88 -10.04 6.93 -20.92
N PRO A 89 -11.05 7.80 -20.72
CA PRO A 89 -11.14 8.67 -19.56
C PRO A 89 -11.57 7.95 -18.27
N PHE A 90 -11.55 6.62 -18.26
CA PHE A 90 -11.94 5.76 -17.14
C PHE A 90 -10.99 4.57 -16.99
N THR A 91 -11.01 3.95 -15.81
CA THR A 91 -10.20 2.78 -15.44
C THR A 91 -11.04 1.51 -15.46
N GLU A 92 -10.39 0.35 -15.35
CA GLU A 92 -11.09 -0.94 -15.16
C GLU A 92 -11.90 -0.95 -13.85
N GLU A 93 -11.30 -0.50 -12.73
CA GLU A 93 -11.99 -0.32 -11.44
C GLU A 93 -13.28 0.49 -11.57
N PHE A 94 -13.30 1.53 -12.42
CA PHE A 94 -14.50 2.31 -12.67
C PHE A 94 -15.59 1.49 -13.35
N LEU A 95 -15.26 0.68 -14.36
CA LEU A 95 -16.24 -0.16 -15.04
C LEU A 95 -16.76 -1.26 -14.12
N ASP A 96 -15.87 -1.94 -13.39
CA ASP A 96 -16.24 -2.97 -12.42
C ASP A 96 -17.23 -2.41 -11.37
N ASP A 97 -16.95 -1.22 -10.84
CA ASP A 97 -17.83 -0.53 -9.90
C ASP A 97 -19.18 -0.16 -10.54
N VAL A 98 -19.21 0.29 -11.80
CA VAL A 98 -20.47 0.59 -12.50
C VAL A 98 -21.28 -0.68 -12.75
N GLU A 99 -20.65 -1.72 -13.29
CA GLU A 99 -21.29 -3.01 -13.58
C GLU A 99 -21.84 -3.65 -12.32
N TRP A 100 -21.03 -3.75 -11.26
CA TRP A 100 -21.45 -4.30 -9.98
C TRP A 100 -22.69 -3.58 -9.45
N ARG A 101 -22.72 -2.24 -9.50
CA ARG A 101 -23.84 -1.45 -8.97
C ARG A 101 -25.10 -1.55 -9.81
N LEU A 102 -24.96 -1.67 -11.12
CA LEU A 102 -26.10 -1.89 -12.03
C LEU A 102 -26.62 -3.33 -11.98
N GLY A 103 -25.76 -4.29 -11.64
CA GLY A 103 -26.09 -5.70 -11.54
C GLY A 103 -26.86 -6.09 -10.27
N LEU A 104 -26.89 -5.24 -9.23
CA LEU A 104 -27.59 -5.53 -7.96
C LEU A 104 -29.12 -5.44 -8.13
N PRO A 105 -29.86 -6.57 -8.13
CA PRO A 105 -31.32 -6.50 -8.15
C PRO A 105 -31.84 -5.96 -6.82
N ARG A 106 -32.90 -5.14 -6.84
CA ARG A 106 -33.72 -4.88 -5.65
C ARG A 106 -35.01 -5.67 -5.77
N ASP A 107 -35.20 -6.61 -4.86
CA ASP A 107 -36.38 -7.48 -4.84
C ASP A 107 -36.60 -8.23 -6.18
N GLY A 108 -35.50 -8.63 -6.83
CA GLY A 108 -35.52 -9.33 -8.11
C GLY A 108 -35.89 -8.46 -9.32
N LYS A 109 -35.98 -7.15 -9.15
CA LYS A 109 -36.32 -6.20 -10.23
C LYS A 109 -35.17 -5.23 -10.50
N PRO A 110 -35.02 -4.77 -11.76
CA PRO A 110 -34.15 -3.66 -12.08
C PRO A 110 -34.53 -2.44 -11.25
N ALA A 111 -33.54 -1.79 -10.65
CA ALA A 111 -33.76 -0.61 -9.86
C ALA A 111 -32.69 0.45 -10.13
N ARG A 112 -33.14 1.70 -10.06
CA ARG A 112 -32.25 2.85 -10.11
C ARG A 112 -31.31 2.83 -8.91
N VAL A 113 -30.02 2.91 -9.18
CA VAL A 113 -29.00 3.11 -8.15
C VAL A 113 -29.23 4.46 -7.46
N LEU A 114 -29.33 4.44 -6.13
CA LEU A 114 -29.47 5.62 -5.29
C LEU A 114 -28.12 6.01 -4.70
N LYS A 115 -28.00 7.25 -4.24
CA LYS A 115 -26.79 7.73 -3.58
C LYS A 115 -26.46 6.94 -2.31
N SER A 116 -27.48 6.44 -1.62
CA SER A 116 -27.36 5.57 -0.44
C SER A 116 -26.80 4.18 -0.74
N ASP A 117 -26.84 3.75 -2.01
CA ASP A 117 -26.27 2.45 -2.41
C ASP A 117 -24.77 2.51 -2.62
N LEU A 118 -24.19 3.71 -2.71
CA LEU A 118 -22.76 3.90 -2.83
C LEU A 118 -22.17 4.32 -1.48
N PRO A 119 -21.10 3.67 -1.02
CA PRO A 119 -20.41 4.05 0.20
C PRO A 119 -19.54 5.30 -0.04
N PHE A 120 -20.17 6.48 -0.08
CA PHE A 120 -19.43 7.74 -0.16
C PHE A 120 -18.62 7.96 1.12
N PRO A 121 -17.31 8.23 1.02
CA PRO A 121 -16.50 8.45 2.20
C PRO A 121 -16.90 9.76 2.89
N THR A 122 -16.87 9.74 4.22
CA THR A 122 -17.18 10.87 5.09
C THR A 122 -15.93 11.31 5.83
N ASN A 123 -16.00 12.42 6.57
CA ASN A 123 -14.89 12.87 7.42
C ASN A 123 -14.51 11.85 8.52
N ARG A 124 -15.41 10.91 8.85
CA ARG A 124 -15.18 9.82 9.83
C ARG A 124 -14.59 8.57 9.19
N THR A 125 -14.53 8.48 7.86
CA THR A 125 -13.95 7.34 7.16
C THR A 125 -12.44 7.32 7.37
N THR A 126 -11.96 6.20 7.90
CA THR A 126 -10.54 5.94 8.18
C THR A 126 -9.97 4.78 7.38
N SER A 127 -10.80 3.91 6.81
CA SER A 127 -10.36 2.83 5.91
C SER A 127 -10.92 3.07 4.51
N PHE A 128 -10.07 2.91 3.51
CA PHE A 128 -10.41 3.06 2.10
C PHE A 128 -10.01 1.77 1.37
N PRO A 129 -10.94 1.13 0.64
CA PRO A 129 -10.57 0.00 -0.21
C PRO A 129 -9.66 0.51 -1.33
N ALA A 130 -8.60 -0.24 -1.60
CA ALA A 130 -7.67 -0.02 -2.70
C ALA A 130 -7.87 -1.16 -3.72
N GLY A 131 -8.89 -1.02 -4.57
CA GLY A 131 -9.38 -2.10 -5.43
C GLY A 131 -10.16 -3.15 -4.65
N GLN A 132 -10.25 -4.37 -5.19
CA GLN A 132 -10.94 -5.51 -4.54
C GLN A 132 -10.07 -6.19 -3.47
N GLU A 133 -8.77 -5.97 -3.51
CA GLU A 133 -7.75 -6.81 -2.86
C GLU A 133 -6.80 -6.02 -1.96
N GLY A 134 -7.05 -4.72 -1.76
CA GLY A 134 -6.18 -3.86 -0.96
C GLY A 134 -6.94 -2.91 -0.04
N SER A 135 -6.23 -2.34 0.93
CA SER A 135 -6.77 -1.30 1.80
C SER A 135 -5.73 -0.30 2.25
N VAL A 136 -6.16 0.95 2.43
CA VAL A 136 -5.42 2.03 3.11
C VAL A 136 -6.20 2.40 4.36
N SER A 137 -5.63 2.14 5.54
CA SER A 137 -6.27 2.43 6.83
C SER A 137 -5.49 3.47 7.63
N PHE A 138 -6.17 4.47 8.18
CA PHE A 138 -5.61 5.60 8.90
C PHE A 138 -5.97 5.51 10.39
N ASP A 139 -4.97 5.38 11.24
CA ASP A 139 -5.10 5.50 12.69
C ASP A 139 -4.68 6.89 13.15
N LYS A 140 -5.65 7.66 13.65
CA LYS A 140 -5.43 9.04 14.09
C LYS A 140 -4.61 9.12 15.36
N ASP A 141 -4.73 8.15 16.27
CA ASP A 141 -4.13 8.23 17.60
C ASP A 141 -2.62 8.04 17.53
N SER A 142 -2.17 7.15 16.63
CA SER A 142 -0.76 6.89 16.36
C SER A 142 -0.18 7.68 15.18
N SER A 143 -1.02 8.42 14.42
CA SER A 143 -0.65 9.00 13.11
C SER A 143 -0.09 7.96 12.13
N THR A 144 -0.52 6.71 12.27
CA THR A 144 -0.05 5.59 11.46
C THR A 144 -1.01 5.31 10.32
N VAL A 145 -0.45 5.05 9.14
CA VAL A 145 -1.19 4.54 7.99
C VAL A 145 -0.76 3.10 7.73
N ARG A 146 -1.75 2.22 7.58
CA ARG A 146 -1.56 0.82 7.22
C ARG A 146 -1.90 0.61 5.76
N TRP A 147 -0.96 0.01 5.04
CA TRP A 147 -1.18 -0.54 3.70
C TRP A 147 -1.28 -2.06 3.83
N SER A 148 -2.23 -2.66 3.14
CA SER A 148 -2.34 -4.12 3.07
C SER A 148 -2.93 -4.54 1.73
N THR A 149 -2.42 -5.61 1.15
CA THR A 149 -3.01 -6.31 0.01
C THR A 149 -3.16 -7.79 0.32
N SER A 150 -4.19 -8.43 -0.25
CA SER A 150 -4.40 -9.87 -0.13
C SER A 150 -3.37 -10.64 -0.95
N GLU A 151 -3.11 -11.88 -0.56
CA GLU A 151 -2.29 -12.83 -1.31
C GLU A 151 -3.02 -13.29 -2.57
N ASN A 152 -2.82 -12.59 -3.69
CA ASN A 152 -3.28 -13.04 -4.99
C ASN A 152 -2.40 -12.47 -6.11
N ARG A 153 -2.30 -13.19 -7.22
CA ARG A 153 -1.50 -12.79 -8.38
C ARG A 153 -1.96 -11.44 -8.92
N GLY A 154 -1.06 -10.45 -8.86
CA GLY A 154 -1.32 -9.08 -9.28
C GLY A 154 -2.22 -8.27 -8.35
N ALA A 155 -2.54 -8.77 -7.15
CA ALA A 155 -3.32 -8.02 -6.16
C ALA A 155 -2.63 -6.71 -5.77
N THR A 156 -1.32 -6.78 -5.55
CA THR A 156 -0.50 -5.62 -5.29
C THR A 156 -0.61 -4.59 -6.41
N ASP A 157 -0.38 -4.99 -7.66
CA ASP A 157 -0.39 -4.08 -8.80
C ASP A 157 -1.77 -3.43 -8.96
N ARG A 158 -2.85 -4.22 -8.89
CA ARG A 158 -4.24 -3.72 -8.92
C ARG A 158 -4.54 -2.77 -7.76
N ALA A 159 -4.05 -3.05 -6.56
CA ALA A 159 -4.26 -2.19 -5.41
C ALA A 159 -3.52 -0.86 -5.56
N HIS A 160 -2.27 -0.87 -6.05
CA HIS A 160 -1.52 0.36 -6.35
C HIS A 160 -2.21 1.19 -7.45
N ASP A 161 -2.72 0.53 -8.49
CA ASP A 161 -3.43 1.15 -9.61
C ASP A 161 -4.86 1.62 -9.26
N SER A 162 -5.39 1.22 -8.11
CA SER A 162 -6.69 1.69 -7.63
C SER A 162 -6.68 3.18 -7.31
N VAL A 163 -7.86 3.81 -7.33
CA VAL A 163 -8.01 5.24 -7.02
C VAL A 163 -7.43 5.60 -5.65
N ALA A 164 -7.68 4.78 -4.63
CA ALA A 164 -7.18 5.03 -3.28
C ALA A 164 -5.67 4.79 -3.18
N GLY A 165 -5.16 3.70 -3.78
CA GLY A 165 -3.74 3.37 -3.80
C GLY A 165 -2.91 4.44 -4.52
N THR A 166 -3.31 4.82 -5.73
CA THR A 166 -2.63 5.87 -6.50
C THR A 166 -2.60 7.19 -5.74
N ALA A 167 -3.73 7.65 -5.19
CA ALA A 167 -3.79 8.89 -4.42
C ALA A 167 -2.92 8.84 -3.15
N PHE A 168 -2.87 7.69 -2.49
CA PHE A 168 -2.03 7.47 -1.31
C PHE A 168 -0.54 7.55 -1.64
N PHE A 169 -0.07 6.74 -2.59
CA PHE A 169 1.35 6.68 -2.96
C PHE A 169 1.84 7.96 -3.63
N ASP A 170 1.00 8.63 -4.43
CA ASP A 170 1.36 9.94 -4.99
C ASP A 170 1.51 11.00 -3.91
N ARG A 171 0.63 11.00 -2.91
CA ARG A 171 0.73 11.95 -1.82
C ARG A 171 1.95 11.67 -0.93
N LEU A 172 2.29 10.40 -0.69
CA LEU A 172 3.50 10.00 0.04
C LEU A 172 4.80 10.59 -0.56
N LYS A 173 4.90 10.69 -1.89
CA LYS A 173 6.07 11.29 -2.58
C LYS A 173 6.32 12.76 -2.20
N THR A 174 5.29 13.45 -1.71
CA THR A 174 5.34 14.89 -1.38
C THR A 174 5.41 15.18 0.12
N VAL A 175 5.39 14.13 0.96
CA VAL A 175 5.44 14.27 2.41
C VAL A 175 6.78 14.87 2.85
N LYS A 176 6.72 15.90 3.69
CA LYS A 176 7.90 16.44 4.37
C LYS A 176 8.15 15.69 5.66
N TRP A 177 9.14 14.81 5.67
CA TRP A 177 9.35 13.87 6.76
C TRP A 177 10.05 14.51 7.96
N THR A 178 9.55 14.23 9.16
CA THR A 178 10.19 14.65 10.42
C THR A 178 10.97 13.50 11.03
N ARG A 179 11.77 13.78 12.05
CA ARG A 179 12.39 12.73 12.86
C ARG A 179 11.32 11.76 13.41
N ASN A 180 11.67 10.47 13.50
CA ASN A 180 10.78 9.39 13.99
C ASN A 180 9.48 9.22 13.18
N THR A 181 9.51 9.55 11.89
CA THR A 181 8.40 9.27 10.95
C THR A 181 8.93 8.46 9.78
N GLY A 182 8.03 7.86 9.01
CA GLY A 182 8.35 6.90 7.96
C GLY A 182 7.85 5.51 8.29
N GLY A 183 8.34 4.53 7.54
CA GLY A 183 7.94 3.15 7.72
C GLY A 183 8.43 2.26 6.59
N VAL A 184 8.05 1.00 6.66
CA VAL A 184 8.44 -0.03 5.69
C VAL A 184 7.18 -0.75 5.23
N ILE A 185 7.08 -0.93 3.91
CA ILE A 185 6.13 -1.85 3.30
C ILE A 185 6.91 -3.11 2.92
N MET A 186 6.55 -4.19 3.60
CA MET A 186 7.03 -5.53 3.32
C MET A 186 6.13 -6.15 2.25
N GLY A 187 6.68 -7.10 1.50
CA GLY A 187 5.92 -7.87 0.54
C GLY A 187 6.41 -9.29 0.46
N ASN A 188 5.55 -10.14 -0.07
CA ASN A 188 5.87 -11.53 -0.29
C ASN A 188 5.43 -12.01 -1.67
N ASN A 189 6.07 -13.08 -2.16
CA ASN A 189 5.66 -13.78 -3.36
C ASN A 189 5.00 -15.12 -2.97
N GLU A 190 4.19 -15.69 -3.87
CA GLU A 190 3.40 -16.90 -3.67
C GLU A 190 4.25 -18.11 -3.23
N TYR A 191 5.52 -18.17 -3.65
CA TYR A 191 6.40 -19.31 -3.43
C TYR A 191 7.31 -19.16 -2.20
N ALA A 192 7.32 -18.00 -1.54
CA ALA A 192 8.29 -17.74 -0.49
C ALA A 192 8.10 -18.66 0.72
N ALA A 193 6.86 -19.02 1.07
CA ALA A 193 6.60 -19.98 2.12
C ALA A 193 7.20 -21.36 1.80
N ASP A 194 7.07 -21.82 0.56
CA ASP A 194 7.63 -23.09 0.09
C ASP A 194 9.16 -23.04 -0.01
N GLU A 195 9.72 -21.87 -0.31
CA GLU A 195 11.17 -21.61 -0.35
C GLU A 195 11.77 -21.30 1.04
N GLY A 196 10.94 -21.22 2.09
CA GLY A 196 11.36 -20.79 3.43
C GLY A 196 11.86 -19.34 3.50
N GLN A 197 11.50 -18.51 2.51
CA GLN A 197 11.75 -17.08 2.49
C GLN A 197 10.65 -16.34 3.26
N GLY A 198 11.06 -15.47 4.18
CA GLY A 198 10.13 -14.56 4.85
C GLY A 198 9.81 -13.34 3.98
N ASP A 199 8.95 -12.47 4.50
CA ASP A 199 8.66 -11.19 3.86
C ASP A 199 9.93 -10.38 3.67
N SER A 200 10.01 -9.66 2.56
CA SER A 200 11.14 -8.78 2.27
C SER A 200 10.68 -7.35 2.02
N CYS A 201 11.57 -6.39 2.29
CA CYS A 201 11.24 -4.99 2.15
C CYS A 201 11.03 -4.64 0.68
N HIS A 202 9.79 -4.32 0.30
CA HIS A 202 9.47 -3.82 -1.02
C HIS A 202 9.87 -2.35 -1.16
N VAL A 203 9.44 -1.51 -0.23
CA VAL A 203 9.72 -0.08 -0.25
C VAL A 203 9.70 0.48 1.17
N SER A 204 10.58 1.42 1.45
CA SER A 204 10.58 2.14 2.73
C SER A 204 10.54 3.66 2.52
N TYR A 205 10.03 4.38 3.52
CA TYR A 205 9.78 5.81 3.46
C TYR A 205 10.32 6.53 4.68
N GLY A 206 10.80 7.76 4.49
CA GLY A 206 11.20 8.68 5.54
C GLY A 206 12.37 8.18 6.42
N PRO A 207 12.67 8.90 7.51
CA PRO A 207 13.78 8.56 8.41
C PRO A 207 13.71 7.18 9.05
N ILE A 208 12.52 6.68 9.41
CA ILE A 208 12.36 5.30 9.92
C ILE A 208 12.75 4.31 8.83
N GLY A 209 12.19 4.45 7.61
CA GLY A 209 12.49 3.56 6.50
C GLY A 209 13.98 3.57 6.11
N ALA A 210 14.61 4.76 6.12
CA ALA A 210 16.04 4.90 5.87
C ALA A 210 16.92 4.25 6.94
N ALA A 211 16.47 4.23 8.21
CA ALA A 211 17.21 3.60 9.29
C ALA A 211 17.04 2.08 9.32
N THR A 212 15.87 1.56 8.93
CA THR A 212 15.59 0.12 8.93
C THR A 212 16.06 -0.55 7.64
N GLU A 213 15.71 0.02 6.47
CA GLU A 213 15.92 -0.57 5.15
C GLU A 213 16.44 0.48 4.15
N PRO A 214 17.67 0.99 4.33
CA PRO A 214 18.23 2.09 3.52
C PRO A 214 18.32 1.74 2.03
N SER A 215 18.53 0.47 1.67
CA SER A 215 18.64 0.03 0.28
C SER A 215 17.33 0.16 -0.49
N SER A 216 16.20 0.04 0.20
CA SER A 216 14.84 0.09 -0.36
C SER A 216 14.11 1.41 -0.04
N CYS A 217 14.79 2.33 0.65
CA CYS A 217 14.22 3.64 0.99
C CYS A 217 14.12 4.54 -0.23
N GLN A 218 12.93 5.11 -0.44
CA GLN A 218 12.72 6.16 -1.42
C GLN A 218 13.45 7.43 -0.99
N GLU A 219 13.94 8.20 -1.97
CA GLU A 219 14.44 9.54 -1.70
C GLU A 219 13.33 10.40 -1.11
N TYR A 220 13.68 11.28 -0.18
CA TYR A 220 12.68 12.07 0.51
C TYR A 220 13.19 13.47 0.87
N THR A 221 12.25 14.36 1.18
CA THR A 221 12.55 15.69 1.70
C THR A 221 12.25 15.73 3.19
N ASP A 222 13.20 16.20 3.99
CA ASP A 222 13.00 16.38 5.42
C ASP A 222 12.13 17.62 5.72
N SER A 223 11.70 17.77 6.97
CA SER A 223 10.92 18.91 7.44
C SER A 223 11.61 20.27 7.28
N LYS A 224 12.93 20.31 7.06
CA LYS A 224 13.73 21.52 6.82
C LYS A 224 13.90 21.82 5.33
N GLY A 225 13.39 20.96 4.45
CA GLY A 225 13.53 21.10 2.99
C GLY A 225 14.81 20.50 2.42
N ASN A 226 15.62 19.78 3.21
CA ASN A 226 16.78 19.08 2.70
C ASN A 226 16.33 17.80 2.01
N ARG A 227 16.84 17.56 0.79
CA ARG A 227 16.63 16.30 0.09
C ARG A 227 17.65 15.27 0.56
N VAL A 228 17.16 14.12 1.01
CA VAL A 228 17.95 12.92 1.27
C VAL A 228 17.91 12.07 0.01
N GLY A 229 18.99 12.12 -0.77
CA GLY A 229 19.12 11.41 -2.03
C GLY A 229 19.75 10.03 -1.85
N ARG A 230 19.98 9.35 -2.99
CA ARG A 230 20.58 8.01 -2.96
C ARG A 230 21.99 7.95 -2.37
N ALA A 231 22.78 9.03 -2.51
CA ALA A 231 24.14 9.08 -1.98
C ALA A 231 24.15 9.02 -0.44
N GLU A 232 23.28 9.78 0.21
CA GLU A 232 23.12 9.77 1.67
C GLU A 232 22.58 8.43 2.17
N LEU A 233 21.62 7.83 1.46
CA LEU A 233 21.06 6.51 1.80
C LEU A 233 22.12 5.40 1.70
N ASN A 234 22.94 5.39 0.64
CA ASN A 234 24.04 4.44 0.49
C ASN A 234 25.07 4.60 1.62
N LYS A 235 25.33 5.83 2.05
CA LYS A 235 26.21 6.09 3.21
C LYS A 235 25.62 5.51 4.50
N LEU A 236 24.34 5.72 4.76
CA LEU A 236 23.65 5.13 5.92
C LEU A 236 23.70 3.60 5.88
N GLN A 237 23.51 3.00 4.71
CA GLN A 237 23.63 1.56 4.52
C GLN A 237 25.03 1.04 4.88
N GLN A 238 26.08 1.73 4.42
CA GLN A 238 27.46 1.36 4.74
C GLN A 238 27.72 1.46 6.25
N GLU A 239 27.25 2.53 6.89
CA GLU A 239 27.38 2.72 8.34
C GLU A 239 26.67 1.60 9.13
N LEU A 240 25.47 1.18 8.69
CA LEU A 240 24.72 0.06 9.28
C LEU A 240 25.47 -1.27 9.14
N TRP A 241 25.99 -1.57 7.95
CA TRP A 241 26.80 -2.77 7.73
C TRP A 241 28.08 -2.79 8.58
N ASP A 242 28.78 -1.67 8.69
CA ASP A 242 29.97 -1.55 9.52
C ASP A 242 29.64 -1.74 11.01
N ALA A 243 28.51 -1.20 11.47
CA ALA A 243 28.03 -1.38 12.84
C ALA A 243 27.67 -2.85 13.12
N GLN A 244 26.94 -3.51 12.22
CA GLN A 244 26.56 -4.93 12.34
C GLN A 244 27.79 -5.84 12.35
N ARG A 245 28.77 -5.60 11.46
CA ARG A 245 30.03 -6.34 11.43
C ARG A 245 30.82 -6.17 12.72
N LYS A 246 30.87 -4.95 13.28
CA LYS A 246 31.50 -4.70 14.59
C LYS A 246 30.80 -5.45 15.72
N LEU A 247 29.46 -5.50 15.71
CA LEU A 247 28.67 -6.24 16.70
C LEU A 247 28.92 -7.75 16.60
N GLN A 248 28.86 -8.33 15.40
CA GLN A 248 29.17 -9.74 15.16
C GLN A 248 30.59 -10.10 15.62
N ASN A 249 31.57 -9.24 15.31
CA ASN A 249 32.95 -9.43 15.77
C ASN A 249 33.07 -9.39 17.30
N ARG A 250 32.30 -8.53 17.99
CA ARG A 250 32.26 -8.50 19.46
C ARG A 250 31.61 -9.77 20.02
N MET A 251 30.51 -10.23 19.45
CA MET A 251 29.84 -11.47 19.87
C MET A 251 30.75 -12.68 19.65
N ALA A 252 31.38 -12.81 18.48
CA ALA A 252 32.32 -13.90 18.20
C ALA A 252 33.50 -13.92 19.19
N LYS A 253 34.05 -12.75 19.55
CA LYS A 253 35.10 -12.63 20.57
C LYS A 253 34.61 -13.04 21.96
N ALA A 254 33.39 -12.64 22.34
CA ALA A 254 32.80 -13.01 23.62
C ALA A 254 32.56 -14.53 23.72
N THR A 255 32.01 -15.16 22.67
CA THR A 255 31.79 -16.61 22.61
C THR A 255 33.11 -17.39 22.65
N ALA A 256 34.14 -16.93 21.91
CA ALA A 256 35.46 -17.54 21.93
C ALA A 256 36.16 -17.43 23.31
N ALA A 257 35.95 -16.33 24.02
CA ALA A 257 36.46 -16.16 25.38
C ALA A 257 35.75 -17.09 26.38
N ALA A 258 34.42 -17.24 26.27
CA ALA A 258 33.63 -18.15 27.09
C ALA A 258 34.02 -19.63 26.90
N GLY A 259 34.31 -20.05 25.65
CA GLY A 259 34.73 -21.42 25.35
C GLY A 259 36.16 -21.78 25.77
N ARG A 260 37.02 -20.79 26.08
CA ARG A 260 38.39 -21.00 26.57
C ARG A 260 38.51 -21.01 28.10
N GLY A 261 37.40 -20.86 28.81
CA GLY A 261 37.38 -21.07 30.26
C GLY A 261 37.78 -22.51 30.57
N LYS A 262 38.94 -22.69 31.22
CA LYS A 262 39.36 -23.96 31.81
C LYS A 262 38.15 -24.57 32.53
N THR A 263 37.69 -25.74 32.08
CA THR A 263 36.75 -26.59 32.78
C THR A 263 37.39 -27.01 34.11
N THR A 264 37.34 -26.11 35.09
CA THR A 264 37.61 -26.46 36.47
C THR A 264 36.41 -27.29 36.90
N ALA A 265 36.63 -28.59 37.06
CA ALA A 265 35.62 -29.62 37.32
C ALA A 265 34.93 -29.51 38.69
N ALA A 266 34.83 -28.32 39.28
CA ALA A 266 34.38 -28.12 40.64
C ALA A 266 33.41 -26.94 40.75
N SER A 267 32.12 -27.19 40.51
CA SER A 267 30.99 -26.75 41.36
C SER A 267 29.66 -26.77 40.58
N ASN A 268 28.96 -27.89 40.67
CA ASN A 268 27.52 -27.94 40.48
C ASN A 268 26.84 -27.28 41.69
N ARG A 269 26.21 -26.11 41.53
CA ARG A 269 24.84 -25.79 41.99
C ARG A 269 24.54 -24.28 41.92
N GLY A 270 23.72 -23.91 40.94
CA GLY A 270 22.64 -22.95 41.14
C GLY A 270 22.95 -21.46 41.05
N SER A 271 23.19 -20.93 39.85
CA SER A 271 22.56 -19.67 39.41
C SER A 271 22.88 -19.39 37.94
N PHE A 272 21.90 -19.53 37.05
CA PHE A 272 22.00 -18.95 35.70
C PHE A 272 21.49 -17.50 35.78
N ALA A 273 22.42 -16.54 35.82
CA ALA A 273 22.09 -15.13 35.62
C ALA A 273 22.01 -14.87 34.10
N SER A 274 20.80 -14.68 33.58
CA SER A 274 20.59 -14.25 32.20
C SER A 274 21.08 -12.81 32.03
N TYR A 275 22.16 -12.61 31.27
CA TYR A 275 22.59 -11.28 30.84
C TYR A 275 21.61 -10.76 29.77
N GLN A 276 20.77 -9.78 30.14
CA GLN A 276 20.05 -8.98 29.16
C GLN A 276 20.98 -7.88 28.65
N HIS A 277 21.31 -7.89 27.35
CA HIS A 277 22.08 -6.82 26.70
C HIS A 277 21.13 -5.79 26.08
N ALA A 278 21.40 -4.51 26.31
CA ALA A 278 20.67 -3.39 25.72
C ALA A 278 20.95 -3.26 24.21
N GLU A 279 19.91 -3.00 23.43
CA GLU A 279 20.01 -2.82 21.97
C GLU A 279 20.80 -1.55 21.59
N PRO A 280 21.60 -1.58 20.51
CA PRO A 280 22.38 -0.43 20.07
C PRO A 280 21.47 0.71 19.58
N THR A 281 21.49 1.85 20.27
CA THR A 281 20.73 3.05 19.87
C THR A 281 21.49 3.82 18.78
N ILE A 282 21.01 3.79 17.53
CA ILE A 282 21.58 4.61 16.43
C ILE A 282 21.01 6.03 16.52
N ARG A 283 21.87 7.02 16.81
CA ARG A 283 21.50 8.44 16.77
C ARG A 283 21.70 8.98 15.36
N LEU A 284 20.60 9.28 14.66
CA LEU A 284 20.62 10.07 13.42
C LEU A 284 21.12 11.49 13.76
N GLY A 285 22.41 11.73 13.55
CA GLY A 285 23.06 13.00 13.83
C GLY A 285 22.73 14.03 12.76
N GLY A 286 21.76 14.91 13.03
CA GLY A 286 21.64 16.17 12.29
C GLY A 286 22.83 17.05 12.61
N ARG A 287 23.65 17.41 11.61
CA ARG A 287 24.61 18.50 11.74
C ARG A 287 23.82 19.79 11.96
N TYR A 288 24.03 20.42 13.10
CA TYR A 288 23.60 21.79 13.39
C TYR A 288 24.58 22.77 12.75
#